data_AF-A0A1W9N5P5-F1
#
_entry.id   AF-A0A1W9N5P5-F1
#
_cell.length_a   1.000
_cell.length_b   1.000
_cell.length_c   1.000
_cell.angle_alpha   90.00
_cell.angle_beta   90.00
_cell.angle_gamma   90.00
#
_symmetry.space_group_name_H-M   'P 1'
#
loop_
_entity.id
_entity.type
_entity.pdbx_description
1 polymer ?
#
loop_
_entity_poly.entity_id
_entity_poly.type
_entity_poly.pdbx_seq_one_letter_code
_entity_poly.pdbx_strand_id
1 'polypeptide(L)'
;MKKMKLVSFWLAVFSLSVYGWSLAGVLPDTGQTKCYDASKQIACPQPGEDFYGQDAQYAGEPQSYTLLQDGIMVQDNVTGLIWESKTNDGSVHDKDNGYTWYDSNRETNGGEDGTPGDGTDTEDFIKSLNSSNFGGFSDWRLPTVKELSSLLNNDTSAPAINTYFFPHIRQCGYCTSDTSVKDSNLVWRGYFWSQYMWDTPITPTAKSDRFCVMAVRGEAYFTNNFVDNGNGTVTDTSTGLTWHQEINVNKVTWKDALSYCENLTIAGYDDWRMPNVNELQSIVDYTKVNPIDGLLPVMAGANWSSTSANAAYAWSVGLDSGGIGQ
;
A
#
# COMPACT_ATOMS: atom_id res chain seq x y z
N MET A 1 17.65 34.52 -64.23
CA MET A 1 17.27 33.10 -64.15
C MET A 1 17.85 32.51 -62.87
N LYS A 2 16.98 32.20 -61.89
CA LYS A 2 17.35 31.65 -60.58
C LYS A 2 17.94 30.23 -60.75
N LYS A 3 19.14 29.98 -60.24
CA LYS A 3 19.67 28.61 -60.08
C LYS A 3 19.38 28.13 -58.66
N MET A 4 18.62 27.03 -58.62
CA MET A 4 18.08 26.31 -57.48
C MET A 4 19.21 25.61 -56.71
N LYS A 5 19.30 25.82 -55.39
CA LYS A 5 20.14 25.02 -54.49
C LYS A 5 19.28 23.88 -53.96
N LEU A 6 19.58 22.64 -54.37
CA LEU A 6 19.04 21.42 -53.77
C LEU A 6 19.78 21.16 -52.45
N VAL A 7 19.03 21.05 -51.36
CA VAL A 7 19.50 20.57 -50.05
C VAL A 7 19.03 19.13 -49.93
N SER A 8 19.98 18.19 -49.82
CA SER A 8 19.71 16.76 -49.61
C SER A 8 19.32 16.51 -48.15
N PHE A 9 18.13 15.97 -47.91
CA PHE A 9 17.73 15.41 -46.62
C PHE A 9 18.43 14.06 -46.42
N TRP A 10 19.36 14.00 -45.46
CA TRP A 10 19.74 12.73 -44.84
C TRP A 10 18.81 12.50 -43.65
N LEU A 11 17.89 11.54 -43.77
CA LEU A 11 17.16 11.01 -42.62
C LEU A 11 18.15 10.20 -41.77
N ALA A 12 18.71 10.84 -40.75
CA ALA A 12 19.33 10.12 -39.64
C ALA A 12 18.19 9.54 -38.79
N VAL A 13 17.89 8.26 -38.98
CA VAL A 13 17.08 7.51 -38.03
C VAL A 13 17.94 7.33 -36.78
N PHE A 14 17.81 8.27 -35.83
CA PHE A 14 18.25 8.01 -34.47
C PHE A 14 17.29 6.95 -33.93
N SER A 15 17.76 5.71 -33.82
CA SER A 15 17.17 4.77 -32.89
C SER A 15 17.39 5.39 -31.50
N LEU A 16 16.39 6.10 -31.01
CA LEU A 16 16.24 6.34 -29.59
C LEU A 16 16.05 4.97 -28.97
N SER A 17 17.16 4.37 -28.55
CA SER A 17 17.13 3.41 -27.46
C SER A 17 16.54 4.17 -26.29
N VAL A 18 15.22 4.06 -26.11
CA VAL A 18 14.60 4.30 -24.82
C VAL A 18 15.26 3.26 -23.92
N TYR A 19 16.32 3.68 -23.23
CA TYR A 19 16.67 3.03 -21.99
C TYR A 19 15.41 3.18 -21.16
N GLY A 20 14.64 2.10 -21.03
CA GLY A 20 13.60 2.02 -20.04
C GLY A 20 14.30 2.11 -18.70
N TRP A 21 14.44 3.32 -18.18
CA TRP A 21 14.61 3.50 -16.75
C TRP A 21 13.31 2.95 -16.20
N SER A 22 13.36 1.73 -15.68
CA SER A 22 12.39 1.27 -14.71
C SER A 22 12.45 2.28 -13.58
N LEU A 23 11.54 3.26 -13.59
CA LEU A 23 11.36 4.11 -12.43
C LEU A 23 10.93 3.16 -11.33
N ALA A 24 11.75 3.03 -10.28
CA ALA A 24 11.28 2.41 -9.05
C ALA A 24 9.97 3.10 -8.67
N GLY A 25 8.94 2.29 -8.38
CA GLY A 25 7.68 2.80 -7.88
C GLY A 25 7.93 3.49 -6.55
N VAL A 26 7.47 4.72 -6.42
CA VAL A 26 7.61 5.47 -5.17
C VAL A 26 6.51 5.01 -4.21
N LEU A 27 6.88 4.56 -3.02
CA LEU A 27 5.94 4.29 -1.92
C LEU A 27 5.42 5.61 -1.32
N PRO A 28 4.10 5.85 -1.26
CA PRO A 28 3.55 6.89 -0.43
C PRO A 28 3.99 6.69 1.00
N ASP A 29 4.46 7.78 1.60
CA ASP A 29 4.71 7.86 3.01
C ASP A 29 3.42 7.66 3.82
N THR A 30 3.57 7.28 5.08
CA THR A 30 2.43 7.02 5.98
C THR A 30 1.65 8.30 6.33
N GLY A 31 2.29 9.45 6.12
CA GLY A 31 1.77 10.76 6.50
C GLY A 31 1.88 11.05 7.99
N GLN A 32 2.50 10.18 8.80
CA GLN A 32 2.72 10.41 10.23
C GLN A 32 3.63 11.63 10.44
N THR A 33 3.17 12.61 11.21
CA THR A 33 3.93 13.85 11.47
C THR A 33 4.31 14.04 12.93
N LYS A 34 3.83 13.16 13.82
CA LYS A 34 3.99 13.27 15.27
C LYS A 34 4.95 12.21 15.77
N CYS A 35 5.78 12.60 16.74
CA CYS A 35 6.63 11.68 17.49
C CYS A 35 6.06 11.43 18.89
N TYR A 36 6.32 10.25 19.44
CA TYR A 36 5.82 9.82 20.74
C TYR A 36 6.95 9.21 21.59
N ASP A 37 6.86 9.41 22.91
CA ASP A 37 7.52 8.55 23.90
C ASP A 37 6.52 7.52 24.43
N ALA A 38 6.93 6.69 25.40
CA ALA A 38 6.07 5.65 26.00
C ALA A 38 4.87 6.17 26.83
N SER A 39 4.65 7.49 26.89
CA SER A 39 3.64 8.13 27.75
C SER A 39 2.84 9.23 27.06
N LYS A 40 3.38 9.91 26.06
CA LYS A 40 2.75 11.06 25.40
C LYS A 40 3.34 11.35 24.03
N GLN A 41 2.66 12.24 23.30
CA GLN A 41 3.25 12.94 22.16
C GLN A 41 4.37 13.87 22.63
N ILE A 42 5.47 13.92 21.87
CA ILE A 42 6.64 14.76 22.12
C ILE A 42 7.02 15.54 20.87
N ALA A 43 7.92 16.51 21.02
CA ALA A 43 8.67 17.02 19.87
C ALA A 43 9.57 15.89 19.35
N CYS A 44 9.78 15.82 18.04
CA CYS A 44 10.60 14.77 17.47
C CYS A 44 12.05 14.81 18.02
N PRO A 45 12.55 13.70 18.59
CA PRO A 45 13.87 13.65 19.21
C PRO A 45 15.00 13.98 18.22
N GLN A 46 16.14 14.38 18.72
CA GLN A 46 17.36 14.58 17.92
C GLN A 46 18.21 13.30 17.87
N PRO A 47 19.15 13.17 16.90
CA PRO A 47 20.03 12.01 16.83
C PRO A 47 20.72 11.70 18.15
N GLY A 48 20.62 10.45 18.60
CA GLY A 48 21.18 9.97 19.87
C GLY A 48 20.27 10.13 21.10
N GLU A 49 19.12 10.78 20.97
CA GLU A 49 18.11 10.85 22.04
C GLU A 49 17.21 9.59 22.05
N ASP A 50 16.60 9.32 23.20
CA ASP A 50 15.61 8.26 23.35
C ASP A 50 14.45 8.48 22.35
N PHE A 51 14.01 7.39 21.70
CA PHE A 51 12.97 7.38 20.66
C PHE A 51 13.29 8.16 19.39
N TYR A 52 14.56 8.51 19.13
CA TYR A 52 15.00 8.93 17.79
C TYR A 52 14.87 7.77 16.80
N GLY A 53 14.49 8.08 15.56
CA GLY A 53 14.32 7.11 14.47
C GLY A 53 12.86 6.82 14.09
N GLN A 54 11.91 7.61 14.59
CA GLN A 54 10.49 7.46 14.23
C GLN A 54 10.21 7.92 12.80
N ASP A 55 9.15 7.39 12.22
CA ASP A 55 8.70 7.68 10.85
C ASP A 55 8.59 9.19 10.56
N ALA A 56 7.99 9.96 11.48
CA ALA A 56 7.85 11.42 11.37
C ALA A 56 9.17 12.20 11.25
N GLN A 57 10.32 11.55 11.44
CA GLN A 57 11.65 12.13 11.35
C GLN A 57 12.31 11.90 10.00
N TYR A 58 11.76 11.03 9.16
CA TYR A 58 12.24 10.75 7.81
C TYR A 58 11.28 11.36 6.80
N ALA A 59 11.85 12.06 5.81
CA ALA A 59 11.05 12.57 4.70
C ALA A 59 10.78 11.44 3.72
N GLY A 60 9.56 10.89 3.76
CA GLY A 60 9.02 10.07 2.69
C GLY A 60 8.32 10.91 1.61
N GLU A 61 7.81 10.24 0.59
CA GLU A 61 7.07 10.87 -0.49
C GLU A 61 5.62 11.09 -0.07
N PRO A 62 5.19 12.35 0.18
CA PRO A 62 3.92 12.61 0.83
C PRO A 62 2.75 12.18 -0.05
N GLN A 63 1.72 11.62 0.57
CA GLN A 63 0.45 11.34 -0.12
C GLN A 63 -0.05 12.59 -0.85
N SER A 64 -0.32 12.43 -2.15
CA SER A 64 -0.69 13.53 -3.03
C SER A 64 -1.80 13.09 -3.96
N TYR A 65 -2.89 13.86 -4.02
CA TYR A 65 -4.09 13.49 -4.75
C TYR A 65 -4.60 14.63 -5.63
N THR A 66 -5.36 14.28 -6.66
CA THR A 66 -6.02 15.22 -7.56
C THR A 66 -7.43 14.76 -7.90
N LEU A 67 -8.42 15.64 -7.68
CA LEU A 67 -9.80 15.36 -8.07
C LEU A 67 -9.93 15.45 -9.60
N LEU A 68 -10.59 14.47 -10.19
CA LEU A 68 -10.87 14.38 -11.63
C LEU A 68 -12.38 14.41 -11.88
N GLN A 69 -12.78 14.97 -13.03
CA GLN A 69 -14.18 15.01 -13.51
C GLN A 69 -15.17 15.42 -12.41
N ASP A 70 -15.01 16.63 -11.89
CA ASP A 70 -15.86 17.18 -10.80
C ASP A 70 -15.90 16.33 -9.53
N GLY A 71 -14.84 15.54 -9.28
CA GLY A 71 -14.65 14.80 -8.03
C GLY A 71 -15.25 13.40 -8.01
N ILE A 72 -15.71 12.86 -9.16
CA ILE A 72 -16.17 11.46 -9.24
C ILE A 72 -14.99 10.47 -9.21
N MET A 73 -13.77 10.94 -9.48
CA MET A 73 -12.55 10.16 -9.43
C MET A 73 -11.44 10.92 -8.71
N VAL A 74 -10.52 10.18 -8.10
CA VAL A 74 -9.35 10.70 -7.40
C VAL A 74 -8.09 10.08 -7.99
N GLN A 75 -7.23 10.88 -8.60
CA GLN A 75 -5.89 10.44 -8.99
C GLN A 75 -4.97 10.49 -7.77
N ASP A 76 -4.26 9.40 -7.52
CA ASP A 76 -3.10 9.36 -6.64
C ASP A 76 -1.86 9.72 -7.46
N ASN A 77 -1.23 10.84 -7.12
CA ASN A 77 -0.11 11.39 -7.87
C ASN A 77 1.21 10.67 -7.58
N VAL A 78 1.27 9.87 -6.50
CA VAL A 78 2.46 9.09 -6.14
C VAL A 78 2.43 7.74 -6.83
N THR A 79 1.29 7.05 -6.77
CA THR A 79 1.13 5.70 -7.34
C THR A 79 0.73 5.70 -8.80
N GLY A 80 0.15 6.82 -9.29
CA GLY A 80 -0.43 6.93 -10.62
C GLY A 80 -1.81 6.26 -10.76
N LEU A 81 -2.31 5.64 -9.69
CA LEU A 81 -3.63 5.00 -9.67
C LEU A 81 -4.75 6.04 -9.71
N ILE A 82 -5.89 5.63 -10.24
CA ILE A 82 -7.12 6.43 -10.19
C ILE A 82 -8.18 5.63 -9.43
N TRP A 83 -8.75 6.28 -8.43
CA TRP A 83 -9.72 5.72 -7.50
C TRP A 83 -11.11 6.26 -7.81
N GLU A 84 -12.11 5.41 -7.63
CA GLU A 84 -13.52 5.82 -7.59
C GLU A 84 -13.78 6.65 -6.32
N SER A 85 -14.42 7.82 -6.50
CA SER A 85 -14.99 8.56 -5.38
C SER A 85 -16.42 8.07 -5.10
N LYS A 86 -16.72 7.77 -3.84
CA LYS A 86 -18.07 7.31 -3.43
C LYS A 86 -19.05 8.48 -3.40
N THR A 87 -20.34 8.18 -3.52
CA THR A 87 -21.44 9.16 -3.45
C THR A 87 -22.39 8.86 -2.28
N ASN A 88 -23.48 9.61 -2.17
CA ASN A 88 -24.58 9.37 -1.22
C ASN A 88 -25.92 9.74 -1.90
N ASP A 89 -26.26 9.00 -2.96
CA ASP A 89 -27.33 9.30 -3.92
C ASP A 89 -28.17 8.09 -4.38
N GLY A 90 -27.94 6.91 -3.81
CA GLY A 90 -28.60 5.64 -4.15
C GLY A 90 -28.13 5.01 -5.46
N SER A 91 -27.12 5.57 -6.13
CA SER A 91 -26.53 4.96 -7.33
C SER A 91 -25.66 3.76 -6.98
N VAL A 92 -25.05 3.11 -7.99
CA VAL A 92 -24.05 2.05 -7.77
C VAL A 92 -22.82 2.55 -7.00
N HIS A 93 -22.55 3.86 -7.02
CA HIS A 93 -21.43 4.51 -6.35
C HIS A 93 -21.74 4.91 -4.90
N ASP A 94 -22.97 4.66 -4.42
CA ASP A 94 -23.40 5.06 -3.10
C ASP A 94 -22.58 4.34 -2.01
N LYS A 95 -22.05 5.13 -1.07
CA LYS A 95 -21.28 4.64 0.07
C LYS A 95 -22.03 3.61 0.92
N ASP A 96 -23.36 3.65 0.91
CA ASP A 96 -24.23 2.83 1.74
C ASP A 96 -24.52 1.46 1.15
N ASN A 97 -24.17 1.26 -0.13
CA ASN A 97 -24.20 -0.05 -0.76
C ASN A 97 -23.24 -1.00 -0.02
N GLY A 98 -23.69 -2.25 0.12
CA GLY A 98 -22.87 -3.32 0.65
C GLY A 98 -22.86 -4.47 -0.34
N TYR A 99 -21.75 -5.19 -0.44
CA TYR A 99 -21.55 -6.26 -1.42
C TYR A 99 -21.00 -7.51 -0.74
N THR A 100 -21.42 -8.70 -1.15
CA THR A 100 -20.66 -9.92 -0.84
C THR A 100 -19.45 -10.01 -1.77
N TRP A 101 -18.42 -10.73 -1.35
CA TRP A 101 -17.27 -10.96 -2.22
C TRP A 101 -17.57 -12.12 -3.17
N TYR A 102 -17.38 -11.90 -4.46
CA TYR A 102 -17.53 -12.89 -5.52
C TYR A 102 -16.55 -12.61 -6.67
N ASP A 103 -15.92 -13.66 -7.17
CA ASP A 103 -15.09 -13.66 -8.37
C ASP A 103 -15.21 -15.03 -9.06
N SER A 104 -15.80 -15.04 -10.26
CA SER A 104 -16.00 -16.27 -11.04
C SER A 104 -14.71 -16.79 -11.69
N ASN A 105 -13.64 -15.99 -11.69
CA ASN A 105 -12.36 -16.38 -12.25
C ASN A 105 -11.52 -17.18 -11.25
N ARG A 106 -11.36 -18.48 -11.53
CA ARG A 106 -10.59 -19.42 -10.70
C ARG A 106 -9.11 -19.07 -10.55
N GLU A 107 -8.55 -18.31 -11.48
CA GLU A 107 -7.13 -17.91 -11.42
C GLU A 107 -6.90 -16.80 -10.39
N THR A 108 -7.95 -16.04 -10.03
CA THR A 108 -7.85 -14.88 -9.14
C THR A 108 -8.60 -15.06 -7.82
N ASN A 109 -9.51 -16.04 -7.75
CA ASN A 109 -10.34 -16.24 -6.57
C ASN A 109 -9.76 -17.13 -5.47
N GLY A 110 -8.53 -17.61 -5.62
CA GLY A 110 -7.87 -18.43 -4.60
C GLY A 110 -8.52 -19.80 -4.37
N GLY A 111 -9.35 -20.28 -5.31
CA GLY A 111 -9.97 -21.60 -5.29
C GLY A 111 -11.42 -21.64 -4.80
N GLU A 112 -11.96 -20.52 -4.30
CA GLU A 112 -13.36 -20.42 -3.87
C GLU A 112 -14.00 -19.16 -4.46
N ASP A 113 -15.07 -19.33 -5.24
CA ASP A 113 -15.69 -18.24 -6.00
C ASP A 113 -16.33 -17.17 -5.09
N GLY A 114 -16.64 -17.50 -3.82
CA GLY A 114 -17.30 -16.60 -2.87
C GLY A 114 -18.82 -16.70 -2.91
N THR A 115 -19.51 -15.63 -2.51
CA THR A 115 -20.98 -15.61 -2.41
C THR A 115 -21.57 -14.75 -3.54
N PRO A 116 -22.12 -15.36 -4.61
CA PRO A 116 -22.74 -14.60 -5.69
C PRO A 116 -24.03 -13.94 -5.21
N GLY A 117 -24.37 -12.79 -5.78
CA GLY A 117 -25.61 -12.09 -5.51
C GLY A 117 -25.96 -11.14 -6.65
N ASP A 118 -27.12 -11.36 -7.27
CA ASP A 118 -27.62 -10.55 -8.41
C ASP A 118 -27.64 -9.05 -8.08
N GLY A 119 -26.68 -8.30 -8.64
CA GLY A 119 -26.47 -6.87 -8.43
C GLY A 119 -25.91 -6.48 -7.06
N THR A 120 -25.49 -7.45 -6.25
CA THR A 120 -25.11 -7.25 -4.84
C THR A 120 -23.80 -7.93 -4.44
N ASP A 121 -23.00 -8.35 -5.42
CA ASP A 121 -21.63 -8.81 -5.23
C ASP A 121 -20.59 -7.94 -5.93
N THR A 122 -19.32 -8.16 -5.60
CA THR A 122 -18.19 -7.37 -6.10
C THR A 122 -17.97 -7.49 -7.61
N GLU A 123 -18.26 -8.65 -8.20
CA GLU A 123 -18.09 -8.85 -9.64
C GLU A 123 -19.12 -8.04 -10.41
N ASP A 124 -20.38 -8.03 -9.96
CA ASP A 124 -21.45 -7.22 -10.51
C ASP A 124 -21.19 -5.72 -10.35
N PHE A 125 -20.64 -5.30 -9.21
CA PHE A 125 -20.21 -3.92 -8.99
C PHE A 125 -19.18 -3.48 -10.04
N ILE A 126 -18.09 -4.24 -10.22
CA ILE A 126 -17.04 -3.92 -11.19
C ILE A 126 -17.57 -4.00 -12.64
N LYS A 127 -18.39 -5.00 -12.97
CA LYS A 127 -19.04 -5.10 -14.29
C LYS A 127 -19.91 -3.89 -14.60
N SER A 128 -20.63 -3.35 -13.61
CA SER A 128 -21.48 -2.16 -13.77
C SER A 128 -20.66 -0.90 -14.10
N LEU A 129 -19.56 -0.66 -13.37
CA LEU A 129 -18.63 0.44 -13.64
C LEU A 129 -18.03 0.35 -15.04
N ASN A 130 -17.57 -0.85 -15.42
CA ASN A 130 -16.94 -1.05 -16.72
C ASN A 130 -17.92 -0.97 -17.89
N SER A 131 -19.13 -1.51 -17.74
CA SER A 131 -20.16 -1.45 -18.80
C SER A 131 -20.70 -0.04 -19.03
N SER A 132 -20.72 0.79 -17.97
CA SER A 132 -21.15 2.19 -18.06
C SER A 132 -20.05 3.14 -18.54
N ASN A 133 -18.82 2.64 -18.72
CA ASN A 133 -17.62 3.47 -18.93
C ASN A 133 -17.50 4.56 -17.86
N PHE A 134 -17.59 4.19 -16.58
CA PHE A 134 -17.52 5.15 -15.48
C PHE A 134 -16.25 6.01 -15.58
N GLY A 135 -16.42 7.34 -15.54
CA GLY A 135 -15.32 8.30 -15.74
C GLY A 135 -14.68 8.26 -17.14
N GLY A 136 -15.30 7.61 -18.13
CA GLY A 136 -14.75 7.38 -19.46
C GLY A 136 -13.85 6.14 -19.57
N PHE A 137 -13.88 5.25 -18.57
CA PHE A 137 -12.98 4.09 -18.47
C PHE A 137 -13.72 2.78 -18.22
N SER A 138 -13.14 1.68 -18.66
CA SER A 138 -13.74 0.34 -18.63
C SER A 138 -12.79 -0.74 -18.11
N ASP A 139 -11.76 -0.35 -17.37
CA ASP A 139 -10.69 -1.16 -16.78
C ASP A 139 -10.65 -1.02 -15.25
N TRP A 140 -11.80 -0.70 -14.64
CA TRP A 140 -11.97 -0.68 -13.19
C TRP A 140 -11.86 -2.10 -12.62
N ARG A 141 -11.27 -2.19 -11.43
CA ARG A 141 -11.10 -3.42 -10.66
C ARG A 141 -11.18 -3.14 -9.16
N LEU A 142 -11.30 -4.19 -8.35
CA LEU A 142 -11.03 -4.07 -6.92
C LEU A 142 -9.52 -3.78 -6.71
N PRO A 143 -9.16 -3.05 -5.65
CA PRO A 143 -7.77 -2.80 -5.31
C PRO A 143 -7.13 -4.05 -4.70
N THR A 144 -5.82 -4.20 -4.88
CA THR A 144 -5.02 -5.10 -4.05
C THR A 144 -4.91 -4.57 -2.62
N VAL A 145 -4.40 -5.38 -1.71
CA VAL A 145 -4.10 -5.00 -0.33
C VAL A 145 -3.11 -3.84 -0.28
N LYS A 146 -2.07 -3.88 -1.10
CA LYS A 146 -1.04 -2.82 -1.14
C LYS A 146 -1.60 -1.50 -1.68
N GLU A 147 -2.46 -1.57 -2.68
CA GLU A 147 -3.13 -0.39 -3.23
C GLU A 147 -4.09 0.21 -2.21
N LEU A 148 -4.92 -0.60 -1.55
CA LEU A 148 -5.86 -0.08 -0.56
C LEU A 148 -5.13 0.48 0.67
N SER A 149 -4.04 -0.16 1.09
CA SER A 149 -3.17 0.32 2.17
C SER A 149 -2.51 1.65 1.86
N SER A 150 -2.16 1.94 0.60
CA SER A 150 -1.46 3.18 0.26
C SER A 150 -2.30 4.44 0.50
N LEU A 151 -3.63 4.27 0.66
CA LEU A 151 -4.56 5.33 1.04
C LEU A 151 -4.58 5.61 2.55
N LEU A 152 -4.05 4.71 3.38
CA LEU A 152 -4.04 4.90 4.83
C LEU A 152 -3.20 6.12 5.19
N ASN A 153 -3.73 6.95 6.08
CA ASN A 153 -3.01 8.09 6.65
C ASN A 153 -2.84 7.87 8.16
N ASN A 154 -1.62 7.57 8.60
CA ASN A 154 -1.32 7.16 9.97
C ASN A 154 -1.26 8.32 10.99
N ASP A 155 -1.43 9.58 10.54
CA ASP A 155 -1.58 10.75 11.41
C ASP A 155 -3.03 10.93 11.92
N THR A 156 -3.96 10.19 11.31
CA THR A 156 -5.40 10.20 11.59
C THR A 156 -5.90 8.78 11.85
N SER A 157 -6.96 8.60 12.65
CA SER A 157 -7.40 7.25 13.07
C SER A 157 -8.89 6.95 12.87
N ALA A 158 -9.72 7.94 12.57
CA ALA A 158 -11.16 7.78 12.49
C ALA A 158 -11.84 8.87 11.63
N PRO A 159 -11.71 8.83 10.29
CA PRO A 159 -11.00 7.82 9.52
C PRO A 159 -9.51 8.11 9.30
N ALA A 160 -8.74 7.05 9.06
CA ALA A 160 -7.33 7.05 8.66
C ALA A 160 -7.18 7.19 7.13
N ILE A 161 -7.81 8.21 6.54
CA ILE A 161 -7.73 8.53 5.10
C ILE A 161 -7.96 10.03 4.92
N ASN A 162 -7.43 10.61 3.84
CA ASN A 162 -7.67 12.02 3.52
C ASN A 162 -9.12 12.28 3.06
N THR A 163 -9.97 12.75 3.98
CA THR A 163 -11.41 12.97 3.74
C THR A 163 -11.74 14.13 2.82
N TYR A 164 -10.78 15.01 2.48
CA TYR A 164 -10.99 16.01 1.44
C TYR A 164 -11.13 15.35 0.06
N PHE A 165 -10.28 14.35 -0.21
CA PHE A 165 -10.30 13.61 -1.47
C PHE A 165 -11.28 12.42 -1.43
N PHE A 166 -11.48 11.83 -0.25
CA PHE A 166 -12.37 10.70 -0.03
C PHE A 166 -13.48 11.04 0.99
N PRO A 167 -14.42 11.93 0.65
CA PRO A 167 -15.38 12.49 1.62
C PRO A 167 -16.50 11.52 2.04
N HIS A 168 -16.74 10.48 1.24
CA HIS A 168 -17.87 9.55 1.43
C HIS A 168 -17.45 8.17 1.91
N ILE A 169 -16.22 8.03 2.42
CA ILE A 169 -15.81 6.84 3.13
C ILE A 169 -16.62 6.74 4.42
N ARG A 170 -17.13 5.56 4.71
CA ARG A 170 -17.81 5.22 5.97
C ARG A 170 -17.13 4.09 6.72
N GLN A 171 -17.47 3.95 7.99
CA GLN A 171 -17.01 2.90 8.89
C GLN A 171 -17.49 1.52 8.42
N CYS A 172 -16.64 0.84 7.65
CA CYS A 172 -16.96 -0.38 6.94
C CYS A 172 -15.68 -1.09 6.49
N GLY A 173 -15.73 -2.40 6.30
CA GLY A 173 -14.63 -3.16 5.69
C GLY A 173 -14.66 -3.02 4.16
N TYR A 174 -13.61 -2.46 3.58
CA TYR A 174 -13.42 -2.34 2.13
C TYR A 174 -12.69 -3.56 1.61
N CYS A 175 -13.36 -4.42 0.84
CA CYS A 175 -12.71 -5.62 0.33
C CYS A 175 -11.66 -5.30 -0.74
N THR A 176 -10.67 -6.17 -0.85
CA THR A 176 -9.64 -6.16 -1.88
C THR A 176 -9.88 -7.28 -2.90
N SER A 177 -9.09 -7.30 -3.97
CA SER A 177 -9.01 -8.45 -4.88
C SER A 177 -8.23 -9.63 -4.31
N ASP A 178 -7.41 -9.43 -3.26
CA ASP A 178 -6.51 -10.46 -2.76
C ASP A 178 -7.24 -11.44 -1.85
N THR A 179 -7.07 -12.72 -2.15
CA THR A 179 -7.58 -13.81 -1.32
C THR A 179 -6.51 -14.31 -0.35
N SER A 180 -6.94 -14.87 0.78
CA SER A 180 -5.99 -15.46 1.72
C SER A 180 -5.47 -16.78 1.20
N VAL A 181 -4.18 -16.83 0.94
CA VAL A 181 -3.44 -18.08 0.64
C VAL A 181 -3.45 -19.10 1.77
N LYS A 182 -3.77 -18.68 3.01
CA LYS A 182 -3.87 -19.56 4.17
C LYS A 182 -5.25 -20.22 4.31
N ASP A 183 -6.28 -19.59 3.76
CA ASP A 183 -7.66 -20.09 3.79
C ASP A 183 -8.44 -19.47 2.61
N SER A 184 -8.77 -20.30 1.63
CA SER A 184 -9.44 -19.89 0.40
C SER A 184 -10.83 -19.30 0.62
N ASN A 185 -11.45 -19.52 1.79
CA ASN A 185 -12.73 -18.91 2.16
C ASN A 185 -12.61 -17.45 2.59
N LEU A 186 -11.37 -16.94 2.75
CA LEU A 186 -11.12 -15.59 3.23
C LEU A 186 -10.62 -14.67 2.10
N VAL A 187 -11.03 -13.41 2.19
CA VAL A 187 -10.55 -12.28 1.40
C VAL A 187 -9.96 -11.22 2.33
N TRP A 188 -8.96 -10.48 1.86
CA TRP A 188 -8.45 -9.34 2.58
C TRP A 188 -9.37 -8.13 2.51
N ARG A 189 -9.50 -7.41 3.63
CA ARG A 189 -10.18 -6.11 3.68
C ARG A 189 -9.33 -5.03 4.34
N GLY A 190 -9.58 -3.78 3.93
CA GLY A 190 -9.14 -2.55 4.56
C GLY A 190 -10.19 -1.96 5.51
N TYR A 191 -9.76 -1.37 6.62
CA TYR A 191 -10.63 -0.71 7.58
C TYR A 191 -10.05 0.63 8.03
N PHE A 192 -10.69 1.73 7.61
CA PHE A 192 -10.21 3.08 7.85
C PHE A 192 -10.54 3.64 9.25
N TRP A 193 -11.29 2.94 10.11
CA TRP A 193 -11.65 3.39 11.46
C TRP A 193 -10.93 2.60 12.56
N SER A 194 -9.61 2.52 12.44
CA SER A 194 -8.76 1.74 13.35
C SER A 194 -8.40 2.52 14.62
N GLN A 195 -9.39 2.85 15.45
CA GLN A 195 -9.20 3.65 16.67
C GLN A 195 -8.91 2.80 17.91
N TYR A 196 -9.20 1.49 17.88
CA TYR A 196 -8.89 0.56 18.97
C TYR A 196 -7.79 -0.41 18.57
N MET A 197 -7.02 -0.89 19.54
CA MET A 197 -5.91 -1.86 19.31
C MET A 197 -6.34 -3.15 18.61
N TRP A 198 -7.59 -3.57 18.76
CA TRP A 198 -8.10 -4.80 18.12
C TRP A 198 -8.62 -4.55 16.70
N ASP A 199 -8.75 -3.28 16.31
CA ASP A 199 -8.99 -2.93 14.92
C ASP A 199 -7.65 -3.08 14.17
N THR A 200 -7.61 -4.02 13.23
CA THR A 200 -6.48 -4.20 12.31
C THR A 200 -6.90 -3.60 10.99
N PRO A 201 -6.20 -2.55 10.47
CA PRO A 201 -6.60 -1.93 9.22
C PRO A 201 -6.61 -2.90 8.06
N ILE A 202 -5.69 -3.88 8.05
CA ILE A 202 -5.59 -4.87 6.98
C ILE A 202 -5.68 -6.26 7.61
N THR A 203 -6.75 -7.00 7.28
CA THR A 203 -7.03 -8.31 7.87
C THR A 203 -7.84 -9.21 6.94
N PRO A 204 -7.60 -10.53 6.91
CA PRO A 204 -8.43 -11.46 6.16
C PRO A 204 -9.76 -11.68 6.89
N THR A 205 -10.83 -11.86 6.12
CA THR A 205 -12.18 -12.05 6.65
C THR A 205 -13.03 -12.89 5.68
N ALA A 206 -14.18 -13.38 6.12
CA ALA A 206 -14.96 -14.34 5.34
C ALA A 206 -15.50 -13.70 4.05
N LYS A 207 -15.37 -14.40 2.91
CA LYS A 207 -15.95 -13.95 1.63
C LYS A 207 -17.48 -13.77 1.67
N SER A 208 -18.15 -14.42 2.63
CA SER A 208 -19.58 -14.29 2.89
C SER A 208 -20.00 -13.02 3.64
N ASP A 209 -19.04 -12.25 4.18
CA ASP A 209 -19.35 -10.99 4.86
C ASP A 209 -19.85 -9.95 3.85
N ARG A 210 -20.50 -8.89 4.37
CA ARG A 210 -20.83 -7.71 3.57
C ARG A 210 -19.74 -6.66 3.67
N PHE A 211 -19.30 -6.19 2.52
CA PHE A 211 -18.22 -5.22 2.36
C PHE A 211 -18.73 -3.92 1.77
N CYS A 212 -18.03 -2.84 2.07
CA CYS A 212 -18.01 -1.69 1.20
C CYS A 212 -17.00 -1.94 0.09
N VAL A 213 -17.16 -1.24 -1.02
CA VAL A 213 -16.30 -1.39 -2.20
C VAL A 213 -15.80 -0.03 -2.63
N MET A 214 -14.59 -0.03 -3.15
CA MET A 214 -14.00 1.09 -3.86
C MET A 214 -13.30 0.51 -5.07
N ALA A 215 -13.58 1.04 -6.25
CA ALA A 215 -12.86 0.62 -7.45
C ALA A 215 -11.58 1.44 -7.64
N VAL A 216 -10.58 0.79 -8.21
CA VAL A 216 -9.33 1.42 -8.65
C VAL A 216 -9.05 1.02 -10.09
N ARG A 217 -8.24 1.83 -10.77
CA ARG A 217 -7.70 1.52 -12.10
C ARG A 217 -6.29 2.06 -12.26
N GLY A 218 -5.61 1.58 -13.29
CA GLY A 218 -4.19 1.81 -13.55
C GLY A 218 -3.39 0.52 -13.49
N GLU A 219 -2.12 0.61 -13.92
CA GLU A 219 -1.17 -0.50 -13.84
C GLU A 219 -1.08 -1.04 -12.42
N ALA A 220 -0.95 -2.36 -12.28
CA ALA A 220 -0.86 -2.99 -10.98
C ALA A 220 0.33 -2.40 -10.20
N TYR A 221 0.02 -1.90 -9.02
CA TYR A 221 0.99 -1.19 -8.20
C TYR A 221 1.76 -2.16 -7.30
N PHE A 222 3.08 -2.07 -7.37
CA PHE A 222 4.09 -2.91 -6.71
C PHE A 222 4.04 -4.40 -6.99
N THR A 223 5.10 -4.85 -7.66
CA THR A 223 5.52 -6.26 -7.63
C THR A 223 6.86 -6.33 -6.92
N ASN A 224 6.99 -7.22 -5.92
CA ASN A 224 8.22 -7.35 -5.17
C ASN A 224 9.34 -7.81 -6.12
N ASN A 225 10.44 -7.07 -6.19
CA ASN A 225 11.57 -7.44 -7.04
C ASN A 225 12.90 -7.28 -6.29
N PHE A 226 13.28 -8.35 -5.61
CA PHE A 226 14.43 -8.41 -4.73
C PHE A 226 15.69 -8.89 -5.43
N VAL A 227 16.80 -8.20 -5.17
CA VAL A 227 18.13 -8.53 -5.67
C VAL A 227 19.06 -8.70 -4.47
N ASP A 228 19.63 -9.89 -4.30
CA ASP A 228 20.68 -10.13 -3.30
C ASP A 228 21.98 -9.47 -3.75
N ASN A 229 22.55 -8.63 -2.88
CA ASN A 229 23.78 -7.91 -3.15
C ASN A 229 25.05 -8.72 -2.77
N GLY A 230 24.90 -9.91 -2.18
CA GLY A 230 26.01 -10.80 -1.79
C GLY A 230 26.84 -10.29 -0.62
N ASN A 231 26.35 -9.29 0.10
CA ASN A 231 27.03 -8.61 1.21
C ASN A 231 26.18 -8.55 2.50
N GLY A 232 25.15 -9.40 2.60
CA GLY A 232 24.18 -9.39 3.72
C GLY A 232 23.04 -8.39 3.55
N THR A 233 22.85 -7.84 2.34
CA THR A 233 21.76 -6.91 2.02
C THR A 233 21.00 -7.34 0.76
N VAL A 234 19.75 -6.93 0.66
CA VAL A 234 18.85 -7.18 -0.47
C VAL A 234 18.25 -5.87 -0.92
N THR A 235 18.34 -5.56 -2.21
CA THR A 235 17.71 -4.38 -2.78
C THR A 235 16.36 -4.75 -3.37
N ASP A 236 15.31 -4.07 -2.93
CA ASP A 236 14.02 -4.08 -3.60
C ASP A 236 14.03 -3.03 -4.70
N THR A 237 14.18 -3.49 -5.94
CA THR A 237 14.23 -2.61 -7.12
C THR A 237 12.88 -1.97 -7.44
N SER A 238 11.79 -2.47 -6.85
CA SER A 238 10.46 -1.88 -7.02
C SER A 238 10.25 -0.62 -6.19
N THR A 239 10.90 -0.52 -5.03
CA THR A 239 10.79 0.62 -4.09
C THR A 239 12.07 1.45 -4.01
N GLY A 240 13.20 0.89 -4.47
CA GLY A 240 14.53 1.47 -4.31
C GLY A 240 15.14 1.24 -2.92
N LEU A 241 14.43 0.58 -2.01
CA LEU A 241 14.91 0.33 -0.65
C LEU A 241 15.94 -0.80 -0.62
N THR A 242 16.90 -0.69 0.29
CA THR A 242 17.84 -1.77 0.61
C THR A 242 17.57 -2.26 2.02
N TRP A 243 17.49 -3.58 2.13
CA TRP A 243 17.08 -4.31 3.32
C TRP A 243 18.24 -5.13 3.86
N HIS A 244 18.32 -5.26 5.18
CA HIS A 244 19.29 -6.10 5.84
C HIS A 244 18.77 -7.56 5.94
N GLN A 245 19.58 -8.55 5.60
CA GLN A 245 19.15 -9.96 5.51
C GLN A 245 19.08 -10.71 6.85
N GLU A 246 19.79 -10.27 7.89
CA GLU A 246 19.85 -10.97 9.19
C GLU A 246 19.35 -10.11 10.35
N ILE A 247 18.21 -10.47 10.94
CA ILE A 247 17.77 -9.82 12.17
C ILE A 247 18.24 -10.66 13.36
N ASN A 248 19.38 -10.27 13.95
CA ASN A 248 19.97 -10.93 15.12
C ASN A 248 19.49 -10.29 16.45
N VAL A 249 18.23 -9.87 16.53
CA VAL A 249 17.63 -9.34 17.76
C VAL A 249 16.55 -10.26 18.31
N ASN A 250 16.60 -10.47 19.63
CA ASN A 250 15.47 -11.07 20.37
C ASN A 250 14.32 -10.06 20.43
N LYS A 251 13.17 -10.46 20.99
CA LYS A 251 12.07 -9.52 21.28
C LYS A 251 12.58 -8.34 22.11
N VAL A 252 12.63 -7.16 21.49
CA VAL A 252 13.06 -5.89 22.07
C VAL A 252 11.89 -4.94 22.19
N THR A 253 12.04 -3.90 23.02
CA THR A 253 11.08 -2.80 23.06
C THR A 253 11.15 -1.99 21.77
N TRP A 254 10.09 -1.25 21.44
CA TRP A 254 10.09 -0.38 20.26
C TRP A 254 11.21 0.67 20.30
N LYS A 255 11.46 1.26 21.46
CA LYS A 255 12.58 2.21 21.68
C LYS A 255 13.94 1.59 21.36
N ASP A 256 14.17 0.37 21.82
CA ASP A 256 15.44 -0.33 21.59
C ASP A 256 15.57 -0.77 20.12
N ALA A 257 14.46 -1.10 19.45
CA ALA A 257 14.45 -1.43 18.02
C ALA A 257 14.82 -0.22 17.15
N LEU A 258 14.25 0.96 17.43
CA LEU A 258 14.62 2.22 16.79
C LEU A 258 16.12 2.47 16.97
N SER A 259 16.59 2.44 18.23
CA SER A 259 18.00 2.69 18.55
C SER A 259 18.95 1.67 17.90
N TYR A 260 18.54 0.40 17.80
CA TYR A 260 19.33 -0.64 17.14
C TYR A 260 19.58 -0.32 15.67
N CYS A 261 18.53 0.07 14.93
CA CYS A 261 18.65 0.41 13.50
C CYS A 261 19.56 1.63 13.29
N GLU A 262 19.40 2.70 14.07
CA GLU A 262 20.19 3.93 13.93
C GLU A 262 21.69 3.76 14.24
N ASN A 263 22.06 2.70 14.96
CA ASN A 263 23.45 2.40 15.30
C ASN A 263 24.03 1.27 14.45
N LEU A 264 23.30 0.81 13.43
CA LEU A 264 23.71 -0.29 12.60
C LEU A 264 24.74 0.18 11.57
N THR A 265 25.86 -0.54 11.45
CA THR A 265 26.84 -0.33 10.38
C THR A 265 27.11 -1.64 9.68
N ILE A 266 26.50 -1.83 8.51
CA ILE A 266 26.55 -3.09 7.76
C ILE A 266 26.75 -2.81 6.28
N ALA A 267 27.53 -3.66 5.62
CA ALA A 267 27.85 -3.58 4.19
C ALA A 267 28.47 -2.23 3.76
N GLY A 268 29.06 -1.48 4.71
CA GLY A 268 29.64 -0.17 4.48
C GLY A 268 28.64 1.01 4.58
N TYR A 269 27.39 0.74 4.98
CA TYR A 269 26.34 1.73 5.20
C TYR A 269 26.12 1.96 6.70
N ASP A 270 25.92 3.22 7.08
CA ASP A 270 25.67 3.71 8.45
C ASP A 270 24.38 4.58 8.53
N ASP A 271 23.58 4.57 7.47
CA ASP A 271 22.31 5.28 7.32
C ASP A 271 21.09 4.35 7.45
N TRP A 272 21.29 3.21 8.12
CA TRP A 272 20.23 2.27 8.40
C TRP A 272 19.19 2.88 9.34
N ARG A 273 17.93 2.63 9.04
CA ARG A 273 16.80 3.00 9.88
C ARG A 273 15.77 1.90 9.92
N MET A 274 14.86 2.02 10.88
CA MET A 274 13.69 1.17 10.94
C MET A 274 12.70 1.56 9.82
N PRO A 275 12.15 0.58 9.07
CA PRO A 275 11.18 0.85 8.02
C PRO A 275 9.87 1.37 8.61
N ASN A 276 9.20 2.27 7.91
CA ASN A 276 7.84 2.65 8.25
C ASN A 276 6.84 1.54 7.88
N VAL A 277 5.57 1.66 8.28
CA VAL A 277 4.59 0.58 8.10
C VAL A 277 4.31 0.27 6.61
N ASN A 278 4.35 1.28 5.74
CA ASN A 278 4.15 1.11 4.29
C ASN A 278 5.35 0.40 3.65
N GLU A 279 6.57 0.79 4.02
CA GLU A 279 7.80 0.15 3.58
C GLU A 279 7.87 -1.30 4.07
N LEU A 280 7.52 -1.56 5.33
CA LEU A 280 7.51 -2.90 5.89
C LEU A 280 6.39 -3.77 5.27
N GLN A 281 5.26 -3.20 4.87
CA GLN A 281 4.25 -3.92 4.11
C GLN A 281 4.72 -4.21 2.67
N SER A 282 5.54 -3.35 2.08
CA SER A 282 5.98 -3.51 0.69
C SER A 282 6.70 -4.83 0.45
N ILE A 283 7.34 -5.41 1.47
CA ILE A 283 8.03 -6.71 1.35
C ILE A 283 7.11 -7.94 1.48
N VAL A 284 5.84 -7.74 1.83
CA VAL A 284 4.84 -8.82 1.93
C VAL A 284 4.34 -9.21 0.53
N ASP A 285 4.38 -10.50 0.22
CA ASP A 285 3.80 -11.12 -0.96
C ASP A 285 2.51 -11.86 -0.59
N TYR A 286 1.37 -11.21 -0.83
CA TYR A 286 0.04 -11.75 -0.50
C TYR A 286 -0.33 -12.99 -1.33
N THR A 287 0.45 -13.35 -2.35
CA THR A 287 0.23 -14.53 -3.19
C THR A 287 0.92 -15.80 -2.66
N LYS A 288 1.67 -15.71 -1.56
CA LYS A 288 2.42 -16.83 -0.99
C LYS A 288 2.06 -17.09 0.47
N VAL A 289 1.96 -18.37 0.83
CA VAL A 289 1.72 -18.82 2.22
C VAL A 289 2.78 -18.28 3.19
N ASN A 290 4.03 -18.16 2.71
CA ASN A 290 5.11 -17.43 3.36
C ASN A 290 5.35 -16.15 2.55
N PRO A 291 4.85 -14.99 3.02
CA PRO A 291 4.80 -13.77 2.21
C PRO A 291 6.15 -13.15 1.92
N ILE A 292 7.20 -13.52 2.66
CA ILE A 292 8.54 -13.02 2.41
C ILE A 292 9.30 -14.06 1.60
N ASP A 293 9.76 -13.67 0.41
CA ASP A 293 10.68 -14.45 -0.40
C ASP A 293 11.96 -14.69 0.41
N GLY A 294 12.53 -15.90 0.32
CA GLY A 294 13.56 -16.42 1.24
C GLY A 294 14.90 -15.67 1.29
N LEU A 295 14.97 -14.49 0.69
CA LEU A 295 16.06 -13.53 0.72
C LEU A 295 16.04 -12.62 1.96
N LEU A 296 14.87 -12.43 2.60
CA LEU A 296 14.71 -11.61 3.80
C LEU A 296 14.33 -12.47 5.02
N PRO A 297 14.70 -12.04 6.24
CA PRO A 297 14.43 -12.82 7.43
C PRO A 297 12.94 -12.78 7.77
N VAL A 298 12.33 -13.96 7.89
CA VAL A 298 10.94 -14.08 8.37
C VAL A 298 10.96 -14.10 9.89
N MET A 299 10.68 -12.95 10.49
CA MET A 299 10.36 -12.88 11.91
C MET A 299 8.88 -13.25 12.11
N ALA A 300 8.64 -14.36 12.80
CA ALA A 300 7.28 -14.81 13.10
C ALA A 300 6.55 -13.82 14.03
N GLY A 301 5.29 -13.54 13.73
CA GLY A 301 4.46 -12.61 14.50
C GLY A 301 4.57 -11.15 14.04
N ALA A 302 4.14 -10.23 14.91
CA ALA A 302 4.10 -8.79 14.62
C ALA A 302 5.50 -8.17 14.67
N ASN A 303 5.86 -7.49 13.59
CA ASN A 303 7.15 -6.82 13.43
C ASN A 303 6.93 -5.32 13.51
N TRP A 304 7.62 -4.68 14.43
CA TRP A 304 7.55 -3.24 14.61
C TRP A 304 7.91 -2.51 13.31
N SER A 305 7.22 -1.40 13.07
CA SER A 305 7.65 -0.34 12.14
C SER A 305 8.08 0.90 12.92
N SER A 306 8.71 1.87 12.25
CA SER A 306 9.01 3.19 12.83
C SER A 306 7.77 4.09 12.95
N THR A 307 6.64 3.70 12.37
CA THR A 307 5.40 4.48 12.38
C THR A 307 4.74 4.38 13.75
N SER A 308 4.77 5.46 14.52
CA SER A 308 4.02 5.58 15.76
C SER A 308 2.52 5.58 15.50
N ALA A 309 1.72 5.05 16.43
CA ALA A 309 0.27 5.18 16.39
C ALA A 309 -0.26 6.11 17.48
N ASN A 310 0.27 5.98 18.70
CA ASN A 310 0.04 6.88 19.82
C ASN A 310 1.11 6.64 20.90
N ALA A 311 0.96 7.26 22.06
CA ALA A 311 1.88 7.12 23.18
C ALA A 311 2.11 5.68 23.68
N ALA A 312 1.16 4.78 23.45
CA ALA A 312 1.23 3.40 23.93
C ALA A 312 1.59 2.39 22.84
N TYR A 313 1.41 2.73 21.56
CA TYR A 313 1.46 1.78 20.45
C TYR A 313 2.20 2.33 19.23
N ALA A 314 2.85 1.42 18.52
CA ALA A 314 3.46 1.65 17.22
C ALA A 314 2.88 0.63 16.23
N TRP A 315 2.81 1.01 14.95
CA TRP A 315 2.30 0.13 13.92
C TRP A 315 3.24 -1.05 13.69
N SER A 316 2.66 -2.19 13.35
CA SER A 316 3.37 -3.42 13.08
C SER A 316 2.78 -4.17 11.88
N VAL A 317 3.63 -4.97 11.24
CA VAL A 317 3.25 -5.85 10.14
C VAL A 317 3.56 -7.29 10.53
N GLY A 318 2.56 -8.17 10.42
CA GLY A 318 2.76 -9.60 10.54
C GLY A 318 3.37 -10.13 9.25
N LEU A 319 4.69 -10.24 9.16
CA LEU A 319 5.38 -10.61 7.92
C LEU A 319 5.08 -12.04 7.45
N ASP A 320 4.64 -12.90 8.37
CA ASP A 320 4.17 -14.26 8.10
C ASP A 320 2.68 -14.34 7.74
N SER A 321 1.89 -13.33 8.12
CA SER A 321 0.42 -13.34 8.01
C SER A 321 -0.12 -12.32 7.03
N GLY A 322 0.61 -11.25 6.73
CA GLY A 322 0.25 -10.11 5.90
C GLY A 322 -0.58 -9.03 6.61
N GLY A 323 -0.96 -9.24 7.88
CA GLY A 323 -1.81 -8.32 8.64
C GLY A 323 -1.07 -7.07 9.10
N ILE A 324 -1.81 -5.97 9.25
CA ILE A 324 -1.31 -4.70 9.80
C ILE A 324 -2.12 -4.36 11.05
N GLY A 325 -1.44 -3.92 12.12
CA GLY A 325 -2.07 -3.55 13.40
C GLY A 325 -1.17 -2.68 14.28
N GLN A 326 -1.64 -2.32 15.48
CA GLN A 326 -0.93 -1.49 16.48
C GLN A 326 -0.67 -2.27 17.78
#